data_AF-A0A0K8VHI6-F1
#
_entry.id   AF-A0A0K8VHI6-F1
#
_cell.length_a   1.000
_cell.length_b   1.000
_cell.length_c   1.000
_cell.angle_alpha   90.00
_cell.angle_beta   90.00
_cell.angle_gamma   90.00
#
_symmetry.space_group_name_H-M   'P 1'
#
loop_
_entity.id
_entity.type
_entity.pdbx_description
1 polymer ?
#
loop_
_entity_poly.entity_id
_entity_poly.type
_entity_poly.pdbx_seq_one_letter_code
_entity_poly.pdbx_strand_id
1 'polypeptide(L)'
;NGTTVCTRDFQDISFKAPAVATRSLLCLVFTEEVLARNTLSGKPSPAFKGRERPLKGQLNVDKVSDIIHCITSRTDFTDRNVRTIITTKCSDSTKKLKKLKQKQE
;
A
#
# COMPACT_ATOMS: atom_id res chain seq x y z
N ASN A 1 -14.81 7.93 2.39
CA ASN A 1 -14.65 7.75 3.84
C ASN A 1 -13.83 8.86 4.52
N GLY A 2 -13.70 10.05 3.92
CA GLY A 2 -13.04 11.20 4.57
C GLY A 2 -11.51 11.15 4.60
N THR A 3 -10.87 10.29 3.81
CA THR A 3 -9.39 10.27 3.72
C THR A 3 -8.88 11.56 3.08
N THR A 4 -8.08 12.32 3.81
CA THR A 4 -7.46 13.57 3.34
C THR A 4 -5.96 13.42 3.15
N VAL A 5 -5.41 14.13 2.17
CA VAL A 5 -3.97 14.26 1.90
C VAL A 5 -3.64 15.73 1.63
N CYS A 6 -2.37 16.10 1.69
CA CYS A 6 -1.90 17.44 1.32
C CYS A 6 -2.24 17.74 -0.14
N THR A 7 -2.85 18.89 -0.42
CA THR A 7 -3.27 19.30 -1.76
C THR A 7 -2.09 19.40 -2.73
N ARG A 8 -0.96 19.98 -2.28
CA ARG A 8 0.24 20.14 -3.09
C ARG A 8 0.77 18.79 -3.56
N ASP A 9 1.01 17.89 -2.61
CA ASP A 9 1.57 16.57 -2.90
C ASP A 9 0.61 15.72 -3.76
N PHE A 10 -0.69 15.90 -3.61
CA PHE A 10 -1.69 15.21 -4.43
C PHE A 10 -1.71 15.72 -5.87
N GLN A 11 -1.55 17.04 -6.08
CA GLN A 11 -1.50 17.64 -7.42
C GLN A 11 -0.27 17.19 -8.22
N ASP A 12 0.82 16.85 -7.54
CA ASP A 12 2.04 16.33 -8.16
C ASP A 12 1.88 14.88 -8.67
N ILE A 13 0.78 14.19 -8.34
CA ILE A 13 0.53 12.82 -8.80
C ILE A 13 0.03 12.82 -10.26
N SER A 14 0.84 12.26 -11.15
CA SER A 14 0.41 11.96 -12.53
C SER A 14 -0.41 10.67 -12.60
N PHE A 15 -1.70 10.79 -12.92
CA PHE A 15 -2.59 9.66 -13.15
C PHE A 15 -2.43 8.98 -14.52
N LYS A 16 -1.55 9.50 -15.39
CA LYS A 16 -1.21 8.86 -16.68
C LYS A 16 -0.53 7.49 -16.51
N ALA A 17 0.11 7.28 -15.35
CA ALA A 17 0.73 6.00 -14.98
C ALA A 17 0.05 5.46 -13.71
N PRO A 18 -1.08 4.74 -13.83
CA PRO A 18 -1.93 4.39 -12.68
C PRO A 18 -1.21 3.58 -11.60
N ALA A 19 -0.26 2.74 -12.01
CA ALA A 19 0.55 1.96 -11.09
C ALA A 19 1.52 2.80 -10.26
N VAL A 20 2.05 3.88 -10.83
CA VAL A 20 2.89 4.84 -10.11
C VAL A 20 2.01 5.71 -9.22
N ALA A 21 0.90 6.23 -9.76
CA ALA A 21 -0.07 7.02 -9.01
C ALA A 21 -0.58 6.30 -7.76
N THR A 22 -0.91 5.01 -7.87
CA THR A 22 -1.34 4.18 -6.73
C THR A 22 -0.26 4.12 -5.65
N ARG A 23 1.02 3.94 -6.03
CA ARG A 23 2.13 3.89 -5.07
C ARG A 23 2.38 5.24 -4.41
N SER A 24 2.34 6.33 -5.18
CA SER A 24 2.48 7.69 -4.64
C SER A 24 1.36 8.00 -3.66
N LEU A 25 0.11 7.69 -4.01
CA LEU A 25 -1.04 7.92 -3.13
C LEU A 25 -0.96 7.09 -1.85
N LEU A 26 -0.50 5.83 -1.91
CA LEU A 26 -0.23 5.02 -0.72
C LEU A 26 0.79 5.69 0.22
N CYS A 27 1.85 6.28 -0.32
CA CYS A 27 2.87 6.98 0.45
C CYS A 27 2.36 8.30 1.06
N LEU A 28 1.34 8.93 0.47
CA LEU A 28 0.69 10.11 1.06
C LEU A 28 -0.30 9.73 2.18
N VAL A 29 -1.01 8.61 2.02
CA VAL A 29 -2.07 8.19 2.95
C VAL A 29 -1.54 7.40 4.14
N PHE A 30 -0.45 6.66 3.95
CA PHE A 30 0.16 5.79 4.96
C PHE A 30 1.66 6.07 5.10
N THR A 31 2.15 5.99 6.33
CA THR A 31 3.60 6.02 6.57
C THR A 31 4.26 4.74 6.04
N GLU A 32 5.54 4.82 5.71
CA GLU A 32 6.30 3.66 5.22
C GLU A 32 6.33 2.52 6.26
N GLU A 33 6.30 2.85 7.56
CA GLU A 33 6.21 1.87 8.65
C GLU A 33 4.87 1.12 8.66
N VAL A 34 3.75 1.83 8.48
CA VAL A 34 2.41 1.20 8.37
C VAL A 34 2.38 0.29 7.15
N LEU A 35 2.89 0.73 5.99
CA LEU A 35 2.96 -0.11 4.79
C LEU A 35 3.84 -1.35 4.98
N ALA A 36 4.91 -1.26 5.79
CA ALA A 36 5.80 -2.38 6.06
C ALA A 36 5.22 -3.42 7.04
N ARG A 37 4.42 -2.98 8.02
CA ARG A 37 3.86 -3.84 9.08
C ARG A 37 2.47 -4.38 8.77
N ASN A 38 1.79 -3.81 7.78
CA ASN A 38 0.43 -4.20 7.41
C ASN A 38 0.39 -4.86 6.03
N THR A 39 -0.76 -5.44 5.71
CA THR A 39 -1.10 -6.00 4.40
C THR A 39 -2.53 -5.59 4.04
N LEU A 40 -2.95 -5.86 2.81
CA LEU A 40 -4.29 -5.55 2.36
C LEU A 40 -5.39 -6.21 3.22
N SER A 41 -5.19 -7.46 3.66
CA SER A 41 -6.22 -8.23 4.39
C SER A 41 -5.82 -8.64 5.82
N GLY A 42 -4.56 -8.46 6.23
CA GLY A 42 -4.04 -8.99 7.50
C GLY A 42 -3.86 -10.51 7.53
N LYS A 43 -4.33 -11.23 6.51
CA LYS A 43 -4.33 -12.70 6.50
C LYS A 43 -2.93 -13.24 6.16
N PRO A 44 -2.46 -14.28 6.87
CA PRO A 44 -1.23 -14.95 6.49
C PRO A 44 -1.37 -15.57 5.10
N SER A 45 -0.30 -15.54 4.31
CA SER A 45 -0.33 -16.16 2.99
C SER A 45 -0.39 -17.69 3.11
N PRO A 46 -1.33 -18.36 2.42
CA PRO A 46 -1.45 -19.83 2.46
C PRO A 46 -0.17 -20.56 2.06
N ALA A 47 0.66 -19.94 1.21
CA ALA A 47 1.95 -20.50 0.77
C ALA A 47 2.99 -20.64 1.89
N PHE A 48 2.74 -20.04 3.07
CA PHE A 48 3.62 -20.14 4.23
C PHE A 48 2.94 -20.83 5.42
N LYS A 49 1.87 -21.62 5.17
CA LYS A 49 1.24 -22.44 6.21
C LYS A 49 2.30 -23.32 6.89
N GLY A 50 2.40 -23.26 8.22
CA GLY A 50 3.39 -24.02 9.00
C GLY A 50 4.80 -23.40 9.06
N ARG A 51 5.06 -22.25 8.40
CA ARG A 51 6.29 -21.49 8.60
C ARG A 51 6.01 -20.29 9.50
N GLU A 52 6.79 -20.12 10.55
CA GLU A 52 6.68 -18.93 11.38
C GLU A 52 7.05 -17.69 10.57
N ARG A 53 6.08 -16.78 10.45
CA ARG A 53 6.28 -15.43 9.95
C ARG A 53 5.60 -14.47 10.91
N PRO A 54 6.17 -13.28 11.12
CA PRO A 54 5.51 -12.25 11.91
C PRO A 54 4.11 -11.99 11.35
N LEU A 55 3.11 -12.01 12.23
CA LEU A 55 1.76 -11.60 11.89
C LEU A 55 1.78 -10.13 11.50
N LYS A 56 1.08 -9.82 10.41
CA LYS A 56 0.95 -8.46 9.90
C LYS A 56 -0.48 -7.97 10.10
N GLY A 57 -0.62 -6.68 10.39
CA GLY A 57 -1.94 -6.06 10.51
C GLY A 57 -2.65 -5.92 9.15
N GLN A 58 -3.92 -5.52 9.19
CA GLN A 58 -4.66 -5.06 8.02
C GLN A 58 -4.47 -3.55 7.85
N LEU A 59 -4.37 -3.05 6.61
CA LEU A 59 -4.49 -1.62 6.36
C LEU A 59 -5.90 -1.13 6.72
N ASN A 60 -6.02 0.14 7.10
CA ASN A 60 -7.33 0.74 7.35
C ASN A 60 -8.20 0.62 6.08
N VAL A 61 -9.32 -0.09 6.20
CA VAL A 61 -10.18 -0.49 5.08
C VAL A 61 -10.80 0.72 4.39
N ASP A 62 -11.19 1.73 5.16
CA ASP A 62 -11.80 2.97 4.67
C ASP A 62 -10.84 3.78 3.81
N LYS A 63 -9.59 3.91 4.27
CA LYS A 63 -8.50 4.55 3.51
C LYS A 63 -8.16 3.79 2.23
N VAL A 64 -8.13 2.47 2.29
CA VAL A 64 -7.91 1.62 1.10
C VAL A 64 -9.05 1.79 0.10
N SER A 65 -10.29 1.85 0.58
CA SER A 65 -11.47 2.08 -0.27
C SER A 65 -11.41 3.44 -0.97
N ASP A 66 -11.03 4.50 -0.26
CA ASP A 66 -10.86 5.84 -0.84
C ASP A 66 -9.73 5.87 -1.89
N ILE A 67 -8.61 5.17 -1.65
CA ILE A 67 -7.50 5.04 -2.62
C ILE A 67 -7.97 4.32 -3.89
N ILE A 68 -8.69 3.20 -3.74
CA ILE A 68 -9.22 2.43 -4.86
C ILE A 68 -10.15 3.33 -5.67
N HIS A 69 -11.13 3.95 -5.03
CA HIS A 69 -12.06 4.84 -5.69
C HIS A 69 -11.35 6.00 -6.41
N CYS A 70 -10.35 6.62 -5.78
CA CYS A 70 -9.58 7.72 -6.36
C CYS A 70 -8.88 7.30 -7.66
N ILE A 71 -8.27 6.11 -7.69
CA ILE A 71 -7.55 5.60 -8.86
C ILE A 71 -8.53 5.16 -9.95
N THR A 72 -9.53 4.33 -9.61
CA THR A 72 -10.45 3.75 -10.61
C THR A 72 -11.39 4.78 -11.23
N SER A 73 -11.62 5.93 -10.58
CA SER A 73 -12.40 7.04 -11.17
C SER A 73 -11.61 7.95 -12.11
N ARG A 74 -10.27 7.83 -12.14
CA ARG A 74 -9.37 8.71 -12.94
C ARG A 74 -8.55 7.95 -13.97
N THR A 75 -8.62 6.63 -13.97
CA THR A 75 -7.78 5.74 -14.78
C THR A 75 -8.59 4.54 -15.23
N ASP A 76 -8.02 3.76 -16.14
CA ASP A 76 -8.55 2.49 -16.65
C ASP A 76 -8.33 1.31 -15.70
N PHE A 77 -7.69 1.52 -14.55
CA PHE A 77 -7.41 0.45 -13.60
C PHE A 77 -8.69 -0.06 -12.94
N THR A 78 -8.77 -1.39 -12.83
CA THR A 78 -9.81 -2.06 -12.04
C THR A 78 -9.44 -2.08 -10.56
N ASP A 79 -10.44 -2.26 -9.67
CA ASP A 79 -10.22 -2.49 -8.23
C ASP A 79 -9.16 -3.59 -8.00
N ARG A 80 -9.23 -4.69 -8.78
CA ARG A 80 -8.27 -5.78 -8.72
C ARG A 80 -6.84 -5.30 -9.01
N ASN A 81 -6.63 -4.50 -10.05
CA ASN A 81 -5.30 -3.99 -10.38
C ASN A 81 -4.74 -3.12 -9.25
N VAL A 82 -5.56 -2.24 -8.68
CA VAL A 82 -5.17 -1.38 -7.55
C VAL A 82 -4.79 -2.23 -6.33
N ARG A 83 -5.63 -3.20 -5.96
CA ARG A 83 -5.36 -4.13 -4.84
C ARG A 83 -4.08 -4.93 -5.01
N THR A 84 -3.77 -5.37 -6.23
CA THR A 84 -2.50 -6.04 -6.54
C THR A 84 -1.31 -5.11 -6.26
N ILE A 85 -1.38 -3.84 -6.67
CA ILE A 85 -0.31 -2.87 -6.39
C ILE A 85 -0.16 -2.62 -4.89
N ILE A 86 -1.27 -2.45 -4.16
CA ILE A 86 -1.23 -2.27 -2.70
C ILE A 86 -0.49 -3.43 -2.03
N THR A 87 -0.81 -4.67 -2.42
CA THR A 87 -0.16 -5.87 -1.89
C THR A 87 1.33 -5.90 -2.18
N THR A 88 1.73 -5.54 -3.40
CA THR A 88 3.13 -5.46 -3.81
C THR A 88 3.88 -4.36 -3.04
N LYS A 89 3.30 -3.16 -2.92
CA LYS A 89 3.91 -2.05 -2.19
C LYS A 89 4.13 -2.38 -0.71
N CYS A 90 3.16 -3.00 -0.03
CA CYS A 90 3.35 -3.45 1.36
C CYS A 90 4.52 -4.45 1.49
N SER A 91 4.63 -5.37 0.53
CA SER A 91 5.71 -6.35 0.47
C SER A 91 7.07 -5.68 0.27
N ASP A 92 7.15 -4.68 -0.60
CA ASP A 92 8.37 -3.93 -0.87
C ASP A 92 8.78 -3.07 0.33
N SER A 93 7.83 -2.40 0.99
CA SER A 93 8.06 -1.65 2.24
C SER A 93 8.57 -2.56 3.35
N THR A 94 8.06 -3.79 3.46
CA THR A 94 8.57 -4.79 4.40
C THR A 94 10.03 -5.16 4.11
N LYS A 95 10.35 -5.43 2.84
CA LYS A 95 11.72 -5.76 2.42
C LYS A 95 12.66 -4.58 2.69
N LYS A 96 12.23 -3.36 2.41
CA LYS A 96 12.98 -2.13 2.68
C LYS A 96 13.27 -1.98 4.17
N LEU A 97 12.26 -2.11 5.03
CA LEU A 97 12.44 -2.01 6.48
C LEU A 97 13.40 -3.08 7.02
N LYS A 98 13.30 -4.32 6.55
CA LYS A 98 14.23 -5.39 6.93
C LYS A 98 15.67 -5.07 6.54
N LYS A 99 15.90 -4.58 5.32
CA LYS A 99 17.24 -4.17 4.86
C LYS A 99 17.81 -3.01 5.66
N LEU A 100 16.97 -2.06 6.09
CA LEU A 100 17.42 -0.93 6.92
C LEU A 100 17.85 -1.39 8.31
N LYS A 101 17.10 -2.32 8.92
CA LYS A 101 17.47 -2.91 10.22
C LYS A 101 18.81 -3.65 10.16
N GLN A 102 19.04 -4.46 9.12
CA GLN A 102 20.29 -5.20 8.91
C GLN A 102 21.51 -4.31 8.65
N LYS A 103 21.33 -3.04 8.25
CA LYS A 103 22.42 -2.09 8.05
C LYS A 103 22.79 -1.31 9.33
N GLN A 104 21.97 -1.42 10.37
CA GLN A 104 22.18 -0.75 11.66
C GLN A 104 22.80 -1.69 12.71
N GLU A 105 22.97 -2.96 12.36
CA GLU A 105 23.68 -4.01 13.10
C GLU A 105 25.07 -4.22 12.49
#